data_AF-A0AAX6FT41-F1
#
_entry.id   AF-A0AAX6FT41-F1
#
_cell.length_a   1.000
_cell.length_b   1.000
_cell.length_c   1.000
_cell.angle_alpha   90.00
_cell.angle_beta   90.00
_cell.angle_gamma   90.00
#
_symmetry.space_group_name_H-M   'P 1'
#
loop_
_entity.id
_entity.type
_entity.pdbx_description
1 polymer ?
#
loop_
_entity_poly.entity_id
_entity_poly.type
_entity_poly.pdbx_seq_one_letter_code
_entity_poly.pdbx_strand_id
1 'polypeptide(L)'
;MTAEDDANLQRKLDASLERNRCLEKENEQLKQEVLHLKGQITLLRAQDSDKRSIQWKKLQSCISSNSACQDKQIANGNTGRRGLPAEGLSQRAEFPSTSPALSNGRLPRVPKPPPRPSSCLSSTLKTSGNEVRLPPPPPPPPPLLQRRTGVSANAVRRVPEVVELYRYLTRGDDKPETRVGFSGMPVVTSARDMIGEIENRSSYLSAIKSDVESKAEFIDFLRKEVENADYKEISDVEAFVKWLDEELSHLVDERAVLKHFPRWPEQKTDAMREAACSYRDLKILESEVSSFRDDMHQSAPVALRRIQALQEKLEHRIHNLQRVRDAASKKYKEFQIPWEWMLDPGIIYQLKLGSMKLAKLHMARVMSVLQSEGSSEDENLMLQSVRFAFRVHQFVGGFDEESKHAFQELRKLANKFYP
;
A
#
# COMPACT_ATOMS: atom_id res chain seq x y z
N MET A 1 29.47 -61.41 -6.93
CA MET A 1 28.04 -61.58 -6.62
C MET A 1 27.75 -63.07 -6.63
N THR A 2 27.02 -63.53 -5.62
CA THR A 2 26.48 -64.88 -5.51
C THR A 2 25.08 -64.91 -6.13
N ALA A 3 24.55 -66.09 -6.44
CA ALA A 3 23.16 -66.22 -6.89
C ALA A 3 22.14 -65.74 -5.84
N GLU A 4 22.54 -65.71 -4.55
CA GLU A 4 21.72 -65.24 -3.45
C GLU A 4 21.66 -63.69 -3.39
N ASP A 5 22.73 -63.00 -3.79
CA ASP A 5 22.74 -61.53 -3.98
C ASP A 5 21.75 -61.10 -5.08
N ASP A 6 21.81 -61.75 -6.25
CA ASP A 6 20.92 -61.47 -7.39
C ASP A 6 19.46 -61.78 -7.04
N ALA A 7 19.19 -62.91 -6.36
CA ALA A 7 17.86 -63.23 -5.88
C ALA A 7 17.33 -62.22 -4.84
N ASN A 8 18.20 -61.54 -4.10
CA ASN A 8 17.85 -60.50 -3.12
C ASN A 8 17.60 -59.15 -3.82
N LEU A 9 18.41 -58.82 -4.83
CA LEU A 9 18.20 -57.67 -5.74
C LEU A 9 16.87 -57.77 -6.49
N GLN A 10 16.55 -58.93 -7.07
CA GLN A 10 15.29 -59.17 -7.78
C GLN A 10 14.07 -58.95 -6.85
N ARG A 11 14.07 -59.56 -5.66
CA ARG A 11 12.99 -59.36 -4.65
C ARG A 11 12.82 -57.88 -4.24
N LYS A 12 13.91 -57.11 -4.18
CA LYS A 12 13.85 -55.65 -3.90
C LYS A 12 13.27 -54.86 -5.08
N LEU A 13 13.62 -55.23 -6.32
CA LEU A 13 13.06 -54.63 -7.52
C LEU A 13 11.55 -54.89 -7.61
N ASP A 14 11.12 -56.14 -7.44
CA ASP A 14 9.70 -56.54 -7.50
C ASP A 14 8.87 -55.82 -6.42
N ALA A 15 9.39 -55.75 -5.19
CA ALA A 15 8.75 -55.00 -4.10
C ALA A 15 8.68 -53.48 -4.36
N SER A 16 9.70 -52.92 -5.04
CA SER A 16 9.68 -51.51 -5.45
C SER A 16 8.67 -51.24 -6.58
N LEU A 17 8.49 -52.19 -7.51
CA LEU A 17 7.54 -52.06 -8.61
C LEU A 17 6.09 -52.09 -8.10
N GLU A 18 5.72 -53.03 -7.23
CA GLU A 18 4.36 -53.06 -6.69
C GLU A 18 4.09 -51.88 -5.72
N ARG A 19 5.12 -51.36 -5.03
CA ARG A 19 5.01 -50.09 -4.28
C ARG A 19 4.69 -48.91 -5.20
N ASN A 20 5.40 -48.77 -6.33
CA ASN A 20 5.11 -47.73 -7.32
C ASN A 20 3.68 -47.88 -7.87
N ARG A 21 3.26 -49.10 -8.19
CA ARG A 21 1.91 -49.41 -8.66
C ARG A 21 0.79 -49.07 -7.67
N CYS A 22 1.07 -49.17 -6.36
CA CYS A 22 0.16 -48.67 -5.33
C CYS A 22 0.11 -47.14 -5.30
N LEU A 23 1.27 -46.47 -5.36
CA LEU A 23 1.36 -45.01 -5.39
C LEU A 23 0.71 -44.41 -6.65
N GLU A 24 0.76 -45.09 -7.79
CA GLU A 24 0.05 -44.70 -9.02
C GLU A 24 -1.47 -44.71 -8.85
N LYS A 25 -2.03 -45.75 -8.21
CA LYS A 25 -3.47 -45.84 -7.89
C LYS A 25 -3.90 -44.74 -6.92
N GLU A 26 -3.11 -44.51 -5.87
CA GLU A 26 -3.34 -43.44 -4.88
C GLU A 26 -3.31 -42.06 -5.54
N ASN A 27 -2.33 -41.80 -6.42
CA ASN A 27 -2.27 -40.57 -7.21
C ASN A 27 -3.49 -40.40 -8.13
N GLU A 28 -4.02 -41.47 -8.73
CA GLU A 28 -5.21 -41.39 -9.58
C GLU A 28 -6.48 -41.12 -8.76
N GLN A 29 -6.62 -41.70 -7.57
CA GLN A 29 -7.70 -41.37 -6.64
C GLN A 29 -7.61 -39.88 -6.22
N LEU A 30 -6.42 -39.41 -5.82
CA LEU A 30 -6.19 -38.01 -5.45
C LEU A 30 -6.50 -37.03 -6.60
N LYS A 31 -6.23 -37.38 -7.86
CA LYS A 31 -6.66 -36.59 -9.03
C LYS A 31 -8.19 -36.49 -9.11
N GLN A 32 -8.91 -37.59 -8.88
CA GLN A 32 -10.38 -37.60 -8.91
C GLN A 32 -10.98 -36.77 -7.76
N GLU A 33 -10.42 -36.86 -6.55
CA GLU A 33 -10.81 -36.02 -5.41
C GLU A 33 -10.54 -34.54 -5.69
N VAL A 34 -9.38 -34.19 -6.25
CA VAL A 34 -9.04 -32.81 -6.67
C VAL A 34 -9.98 -32.29 -7.76
N LEU A 35 -10.41 -33.13 -8.71
CA LEU A 35 -11.41 -32.77 -9.72
C LEU A 35 -12.79 -32.53 -9.08
N HIS A 36 -13.21 -33.39 -8.16
CA HIS A 36 -14.46 -33.24 -7.42
C HIS A 36 -14.49 -31.94 -6.59
N LEU A 37 -13.42 -31.66 -5.84
CA LEU A 37 -13.28 -30.43 -5.06
C LEU A 37 -13.22 -29.17 -5.93
N LYS A 38 -12.55 -29.21 -7.10
CA LYS A 38 -12.60 -28.13 -8.09
C LYS A 38 -14.03 -27.88 -8.60
N GLY A 39 -14.82 -28.95 -8.78
CA GLY A 39 -16.24 -28.86 -9.09
C GLY A 39 -17.04 -28.12 -8.00
N GLN A 40 -16.91 -28.54 -6.73
CA GLN A 40 -17.56 -27.88 -5.60
C GLN A 40 -17.16 -26.40 -5.48
N ILE A 41 -15.87 -26.08 -5.59
CA ILE A 41 -15.35 -24.71 -5.54
C ILE A 41 -15.93 -23.85 -6.67
N THR A 42 -16.13 -24.42 -7.87
CA THR A 42 -16.74 -23.71 -9.00
C THR A 42 -18.22 -23.42 -8.76
N LEU A 43 -18.98 -24.38 -8.24
CA LEU A 43 -20.38 -24.22 -7.85
C LEU A 43 -20.56 -23.16 -6.75
N LEU A 44 -19.71 -23.20 -5.71
CA LEU A 44 -19.74 -22.21 -4.63
C LEU A 44 -19.41 -20.80 -5.13
N ARG A 45 -18.43 -20.64 -6.03
CA ARG A 45 -18.14 -19.34 -6.67
C ARG A 45 -19.31 -18.81 -7.48
N ALA A 46 -20.00 -19.66 -8.24
CA ALA A 46 -21.19 -19.26 -8.98
C ALA A 46 -22.29 -18.74 -8.04
N GLN A 47 -22.62 -19.52 -7.01
CA GLN A 47 -23.62 -19.16 -5.99
C GLN A 47 -23.26 -17.85 -5.27
N ASP A 48 -21.98 -17.60 -5.01
CA ASP A 48 -21.53 -16.34 -4.40
C ASP A 48 -21.56 -15.15 -5.38
N SER A 49 -21.29 -15.39 -6.68
CA SER A 49 -21.50 -14.36 -7.71
C SER A 49 -22.97 -13.99 -7.90
N ASP A 50 -23.89 -14.94 -7.77
CA ASP A 50 -25.33 -14.69 -7.83
C ASP A 50 -25.82 -13.87 -6.63
N LYS A 51 -25.42 -14.23 -5.40
CA LYS A 51 -25.70 -13.43 -4.20
C LYS A 51 -25.24 -11.97 -4.36
N ARG A 52 -24.00 -11.78 -4.83
CA ARG A 52 -23.43 -10.44 -5.10
C ARG A 52 -24.19 -9.72 -6.21
N SER A 53 -24.58 -10.41 -7.28
CA SER A 53 -25.38 -9.86 -8.39
C SER A 53 -26.76 -9.37 -7.92
N ILE A 54 -27.44 -10.15 -7.07
CA ILE A 54 -28.72 -9.76 -6.44
C ILE A 54 -28.52 -8.54 -5.53
N GLN A 55 -27.45 -8.52 -4.74
CA GLN A 55 -27.13 -7.40 -3.84
C GLN A 55 -26.79 -6.10 -4.61
N TRP A 56 -26.04 -6.20 -5.71
CA TRP A 56 -25.76 -5.09 -6.62
C TRP A 56 -27.02 -4.59 -7.33
N LYS A 57 -27.89 -5.47 -7.82
CA LYS A 57 -29.18 -5.07 -8.42
C LYS A 57 -30.09 -4.36 -7.40
N LYS A 58 -30.08 -4.81 -6.14
CA LYS A 58 -30.81 -4.14 -5.05
C LYS A 58 -30.27 -2.74 -4.77
N LEU A 59 -28.94 -2.57 -4.68
CA LEU A 59 -28.29 -1.26 -4.58
C LEU A 59 -28.63 -0.35 -5.77
N GLN A 60 -28.58 -0.86 -7.00
CA GLN A 60 -28.89 -0.10 -8.21
C GLN A 60 -30.37 0.33 -8.26
N SER A 61 -31.30 -0.51 -7.80
CA SER A 61 -32.71 -0.15 -7.65
C SER A 61 -32.93 0.99 -6.64
N CYS A 62 -32.20 0.98 -5.51
CA CYS A 62 -32.23 2.10 -4.56
C CYS A 62 -31.70 3.41 -5.17
N ILE A 63 -30.69 3.35 -6.06
CA ILE A 63 -30.12 4.52 -6.73
C ILE A 63 -31.11 5.08 -7.77
N SER A 64 -31.67 4.24 -8.63
CA SER A 64 -32.64 4.66 -9.67
C SER A 64 -33.95 5.23 -9.11
N SER A 65 -34.26 4.96 -7.85
CA SER A 65 -35.47 5.50 -7.19
C SER A 65 -35.36 6.99 -6.86
N ASN A 66 -34.15 7.57 -6.84
CA ASN A 66 -33.91 8.96 -6.42
C ASN A 66 -33.72 9.96 -7.58
N SER A 67 -33.77 9.53 -8.84
CA SER A 67 -33.49 10.39 -10.01
C SER A 67 -34.74 10.85 -10.79
N ALA A 68 -35.94 10.72 -10.22
CA ALA A 68 -37.21 10.96 -10.91
C ALA A 68 -37.76 12.40 -10.75
N CYS A 69 -36.91 13.43 -10.92
CA CYS A 69 -37.33 14.84 -11.08
C CYS A 69 -36.23 15.67 -11.75
N GLN A 70 -36.65 16.63 -12.60
CA GLN A 70 -35.83 17.56 -13.41
C GLN A 70 -34.94 16.88 -14.50
N ASP A 71 -34.90 17.36 -15.75
CA ASP A 71 -35.80 18.30 -16.43
C ASP A 71 -35.83 18.03 -17.96
N LYS A 72 -36.67 18.77 -18.70
CA LYS A 72 -36.87 18.64 -20.16
C LYS A 72 -36.11 19.70 -20.96
N GLN A 73 -35.85 19.37 -22.24
CA GLN A 73 -35.60 20.31 -23.36
C GLN A 73 -34.26 21.11 -23.28
N ILE A 74 -33.68 21.64 -24.36
CA ILE A 74 -34.10 21.72 -25.79
C ILE A 74 -32.87 21.43 -26.70
N ALA A 75 -33.05 21.30 -28.02
CA ALA A 75 -32.02 20.86 -28.97
C ALA A 75 -31.57 21.94 -29.99
N ASN A 76 -30.48 21.61 -30.71
CA ASN A 76 -29.96 22.20 -31.96
C ASN A 76 -29.31 23.61 -31.95
N GLY A 77 -28.26 23.73 -32.77
CA GLY A 77 -27.57 24.97 -33.14
C GLY A 77 -26.27 24.67 -33.92
N ASN A 78 -26.21 25.01 -35.21
CA ASN A 78 -25.10 24.62 -36.11
C ASN A 78 -24.53 25.85 -36.87
N THR A 79 -23.36 25.71 -37.48
CA THR A 79 -22.60 26.72 -38.28
C THR A 79 -22.04 27.93 -37.50
N GLY A 80 -20.94 28.58 -37.90
CA GLY A 80 -19.93 28.27 -38.94
C GLY A 80 -19.15 29.52 -39.43
N ARG A 81 -18.07 29.32 -40.23
CA ARG A 81 -17.17 30.34 -40.87
C ARG A 81 -16.16 31.05 -39.94
N ARG A 82 -15.06 31.70 -40.41
CA ARG A 82 -14.14 31.54 -41.60
C ARG A 82 -12.99 32.57 -41.50
N GLY A 83 -11.75 32.21 -41.88
CA GLY A 83 -10.59 33.11 -42.09
C GLY A 83 -9.39 32.72 -41.19
N LEU A 84 -8.12 32.55 -41.60
CA LEU A 84 -7.18 33.04 -42.65
C LEU A 84 -6.07 34.00 -42.08
N PRO A 85 -4.83 34.03 -42.63
CA PRO A 85 -3.63 33.95 -41.76
C PRO A 85 -2.46 34.95 -42.04
N ALA A 86 -1.45 34.91 -41.16
CA ALA A 86 -0.02 35.29 -41.33
C ALA A 86 0.76 34.60 -40.17
N GLU A 87 1.96 34.00 -40.23
CA GLU A 87 3.25 34.18 -40.95
C GLU A 87 4.38 34.83 -40.09
N GLY A 88 5.60 34.27 -40.18
CA GLY A 88 6.85 34.77 -39.57
C GLY A 88 7.30 34.14 -38.23
N LEU A 89 8.60 34.07 -37.86
CA LEU A 89 9.78 33.41 -38.49
C LEU A 89 11.00 33.48 -37.50
N SER A 90 11.99 32.58 -37.65
CA SER A 90 13.36 32.62 -37.05
C SER A 90 13.54 32.51 -35.50
N GLN A 91 14.34 31.56 -34.96
CA GLN A 91 15.83 31.47 -34.78
C GLN A 91 16.39 32.30 -33.60
N ARG A 92 17.52 32.02 -32.91
CA ARG A 92 18.35 30.83 -32.56
C ARG A 92 19.74 31.35 -32.06
N ALA A 93 20.12 31.11 -30.80
CA ALA A 93 21.50 31.18 -30.23
C ALA A 93 21.48 30.71 -28.74
N GLU A 94 22.41 29.99 -28.08
CA GLU A 94 23.65 29.23 -28.40
C GLU A 94 25.05 29.86 -28.13
N PHE A 95 25.70 29.35 -27.06
CA PHE A 95 27.16 29.26 -26.73
C PHE A 95 27.95 30.54 -26.32
N PRO A 96 29.14 30.43 -25.65
CA PRO A 96 29.88 29.22 -25.20
C PRO A 96 30.25 29.14 -23.68
N SER A 97 30.94 28.05 -23.32
CA SER A 97 31.39 27.61 -21.98
C SER A 97 32.67 28.30 -21.42
N THR A 98 33.02 28.05 -20.14
CA THR A 98 34.40 27.77 -19.64
C THR A 98 34.37 27.30 -18.16
N SER A 99 35.27 26.40 -17.77
CA SER A 99 35.52 25.91 -16.38
C SER A 99 37.02 25.89 -16.07
N PRO A 100 37.46 25.86 -14.79
CA PRO A 100 38.26 24.68 -14.36
C PRO A 100 38.21 24.26 -12.86
N ALA A 101 37.98 22.96 -12.64
CA ALA A 101 38.69 21.98 -11.77
C ALA A 101 39.12 22.22 -10.30
N LEU A 102 39.26 21.08 -9.58
CA LEU A 102 39.87 20.81 -8.26
C LEU A 102 39.01 21.16 -7.00
N SER A 103 38.94 20.33 -5.94
CA SER A 103 39.41 18.94 -5.75
C SER A 103 38.82 18.28 -4.48
N ASN A 104 38.35 17.03 -4.56
CA ASN A 104 38.64 15.94 -3.61
C ASN A 104 37.87 14.65 -3.95
N GLY A 105 38.58 13.53 -4.07
CA GLY A 105 37.97 12.23 -4.42
C GLY A 105 37.75 11.30 -3.22
N ARG A 106 36.60 10.64 -3.18
CA ARG A 106 36.45 9.31 -2.57
C ARG A 106 36.14 8.30 -3.68
N LEU A 107 36.77 7.14 -3.61
CA LEU A 107 36.61 6.08 -4.62
C LEU A 107 35.16 5.56 -4.65
N PRO A 108 34.57 5.31 -5.84
CA PRO A 108 33.28 4.64 -5.95
C PRO A 108 33.35 3.23 -5.36
N ARG A 109 32.69 3.04 -4.21
CA ARG A 109 32.56 1.72 -3.59
C ARG A 109 31.38 1.02 -4.24
N VAL A 110 31.65 0.20 -5.27
CA VAL A 110 30.60 -0.57 -5.98
C VAL A 110 29.79 -1.38 -4.95
N PRO A 111 28.49 -1.10 -4.76
CA PRO A 111 27.68 -1.87 -3.85
C PRO A 111 27.36 -3.25 -4.43
N LYS A 112 27.16 -4.23 -3.56
CA LYS A 112 26.68 -5.55 -3.95
C LYS A 112 25.17 -5.62 -3.70
N PRO A 113 24.31 -5.70 -4.73
CA PRO A 113 22.88 -5.87 -4.53
C PRO A 113 22.57 -7.21 -3.84
N PRO A 114 21.38 -7.38 -3.25
CA PRO A 114 20.99 -8.63 -2.60
C PRO A 114 21.05 -9.84 -3.57
N PRO A 115 21.40 -11.04 -3.08
CA PRO A 115 21.66 -12.21 -3.92
C PRO A 115 20.39 -12.65 -4.68
N ARG A 116 20.50 -12.74 -6.01
CA ARG A 116 19.40 -13.15 -6.90
C ARG A 116 19.23 -14.69 -6.89
N PRO A 117 17.99 -15.23 -6.88
CA PRO A 117 17.75 -16.63 -7.22
C PRO A 117 18.06 -16.88 -8.71
N SER A 118 18.53 -18.08 -9.05
CA SER A 118 19.15 -18.38 -10.34
C SER A 118 18.23 -18.26 -11.57
N SER A 119 18.86 -17.86 -12.69
CA SER A 119 18.26 -17.50 -13.98
C SER A 119 17.87 -18.68 -14.89
N CYS A 120 16.98 -18.41 -15.84
CA CYS A 120 16.97 -19.07 -17.16
C CYS A 120 16.75 -18.02 -18.26
N LEU A 121 17.45 -18.18 -19.40
CA LEU A 121 17.41 -17.26 -20.54
C LEU A 121 16.44 -17.74 -21.63
N SER A 122 15.87 -16.81 -22.40
CA SER A 122 15.38 -17.06 -23.77
C SER A 122 15.33 -15.75 -24.55
N SER A 123 15.82 -15.78 -25.79
CA SER A 123 15.96 -14.61 -26.67
C SER A 123 15.11 -14.76 -27.95
N THR A 124 14.53 -13.67 -28.45
CA THR A 124 14.02 -13.62 -29.83
C THR A 124 14.09 -12.20 -30.38
N LEU A 125 14.10 -12.05 -31.71
CA LEU A 125 14.52 -10.83 -32.40
C LEU A 125 13.41 -10.19 -33.26
N LYS A 126 13.37 -8.85 -33.20
CA LYS A 126 13.05 -7.89 -34.29
C LYS A 126 11.83 -8.15 -35.20
N THR A 127 10.92 -7.17 -35.25
CA THR A 127 10.50 -6.56 -36.53
C THR A 127 10.23 -5.06 -36.34
N SER A 128 10.28 -4.27 -37.42
CA SER A 128 10.25 -2.80 -37.41
C SER A 128 8.94 -2.21 -37.94
N GLY A 129 8.52 -1.06 -37.42
CA GLY A 129 7.53 -0.18 -38.07
C GLY A 129 7.85 1.29 -37.83
N ASN A 130 7.92 2.09 -38.90
CA ASN A 130 8.09 3.54 -38.83
C ASN A 130 6.73 4.23 -38.75
N GLU A 131 6.59 5.23 -37.86
CA GLU A 131 5.79 6.41 -38.19
C GLU A 131 6.33 7.64 -37.43
N VAL A 132 6.45 8.78 -38.12
CA VAL A 132 6.95 10.03 -37.54
C VAL A 132 5.77 10.90 -37.17
N ARG A 133 5.68 11.33 -35.90
CA ARG A 133 4.71 12.36 -35.45
C ARG A 133 5.39 13.39 -34.57
N LEU A 134 5.12 14.66 -34.86
CA LEU A 134 5.65 15.82 -34.12
C LEU A 134 4.88 16.02 -32.81
N PRO A 135 5.52 16.53 -31.74
CA PRO A 135 4.82 16.91 -30.52
C PRO A 135 3.95 18.17 -30.73
N PRO A 136 2.77 18.26 -30.10
CA PRO A 136 1.95 19.48 -30.10
C PRO A 136 2.60 20.58 -29.23
N PRO A 137 2.27 21.87 -29.49
CA PRO A 137 2.77 22.99 -28.69
C PRO A 137 2.20 22.98 -27.25
N PRO A 138 2.91 23.57 -26.28
CA PRO A 138 2.44 23.64 -24.89
C PRO A 138 1.20 24.55 -24.74
N PRO A 139 0.28 24.24 -23.80
CA PRO A 139 -0.87 25.09 -23.51
C PRO A 139 -0.44 26.40 -22.82
N PRO A 140 -1.19 27.50 -23.01
CA PRO A 140 -0.92 28.77 -22.33
C PRO A 140 -1.19 28.68 -20.81
N PRO A 141 -0.53 29.51 -19.98
CA PRO A 141 -0.76 29.53 -18.54
C PRO A 141 -2.20 29.98 -18.20
N PRO A 142 -2.87 29.35 -17.21
CA PRO A 142 -4.22 29.72 -16.83
C PRO A 142 -4.27 31.09 -16.13
N PRO A 143 -5.31 31.92 -16.38
CA PRO A 143 -5.41 33.25 -15.80
C PRO A 143 -5.68 33.22 -14.29
N LEU A 144 -5.07 34.17 -13.56
CA LEU A 144 -5.21 34.34 -12.11
C LEU A 144 -6.61 34.86 -11.73
N LEU A 145 -7.59 33.97 -11.60
CA LEU A 145 -8.95 34.32 -11.16
C LEU A 145 -9.23 33.89 -9.71
N GLN A 146 -8.99 34.85 -8.82
CA GLN A 146 -9.81 35.21 -7.65
C GLN A 146 -10.73 34.13 -7.06
N ARG A 147 -10.46 33.71 -5.81
CA ARG A 147 -11.39 32.92 -4.98
C ARG A 147 -12.79 33.56 -4.95
N ARG A 148 -13.79 32.84 -5.46
CA ARG A 148 -15.20 32.99 -5.04
C ARG A 148 -15.65 31.68 -4.38
N THR A 149 -16.49 31.81 -3.35
CA THR A 149 -16.72 30.74 -2.37
C THR A 149 -17.89 29.83 -2.76
N GLY A 150 -17.59 28.61 -3.21
CA GLY A 150 -18.52 27.48 -3.15
C GLY A 150 -18.52 26.85 -1.75
N VAL A 151 -19.69 26.54 -1.20
CA VAL A 151 -19.83 25.98 0.16
C VAL A 151 -19.93 24.46 0.10
N SER A 152 -19.02 23.78 0.80
CA SER A 152 -19.23 22.39 1.25
C SER A 152 -19.49 22.40 2.76
N ALA A 153 -20.56 21.73 3.19
CA ALA A 153 -21.20 21.98 4.48
C ALA A 153 -20.48 21.37 5.72
N ASN A 154 -19.32 20.73 5.56
CA ASN A 154 -18.53 20.15 6.66
C ASN A 154 -17.02 20.36 6.51
N ALA A 155 -16.60 21.53 6.01
CA ALA A 155 -15.20 21.93 5.95
C ALA A 155 -14.78 22.71 7.21
N VAL A 156 -13.77 22.20 7.93
CA VAL A 156 -13.12 22.95 9.04
C VAL A 156 -12.46 24.21 8.46
N ARG A 157 -13.10 25.36 8.64
CA ARG A 157 -12.52 26.65 8.26
C ARG A 157 -11.40 27.00 9.24
N ARG A 158 -10.31 27.58 8.73
CA ARG A 158 -9.43 28.38 9.59
C ARG A 158 -10.21 29.59 10.08
N VAL A 159 -10.03 29.90 11.36
CA VAL A 159 -10.65 31.01 12.09
C VAL A 159 -9.54 32.04 12.31
N PRO A 160 -9.38 33.06 11.43
CA PRO A 160 -8.31 34.06 11.55
C PRO A 160 -8.26 34.71 12.94
N GLU A 161 -9.43 34.87 13.56
CA GLU A 161 -9.66 35.44 14.88
C GLU A 161 -8.88 34.69 15.98
N VAL A 162 -8.69 33.36 15.85
CA VAL A 162 -7.84 32.59 16.78
C VAL A 162 -6.35 32.91 16.59
N VAL A 163 -5.92 33.11 15.34
CA VAL A 163 -4.53 33.48 15.00
C VAL A 163 -4.25 34.95 15.33
N GLU A 164 -5.29 35.79 15.37
CA GLU A 164 -5.23 37.20 15.78
C GLU A 164 -5.25 37.32 17.31
N LEU A 165 -6.14 36.61 18.01
CA LEU A 165 -6.15 36.52 19.47
C LEU A 165 -4.82 35.96 20.00
N TYR A 166 -4.29 34.89 19.40
CA TYR A 166 -2.97 34.36 19.77
C TYR A 166 -1.86 35.40 19.56
N ARG A 167 -1.82 36.08 18.40
CA ARG A 167 -0.81 37.13 18.13
C ARG A 167 -0.99 38.38 19.02
N TYR A 168 -2.21 38.68 19.45
CA TYR A 168 -2.49 39.78 20.37
C TYR A 168 -1.97 39.44 21.77
N LEU A 169 -2.34 38.28 22.32
CA LEU A 169 -1.89 37.82 23.64
C LEU A 169 -0.38 37.56 23.71
N THR A 170 0.28 37.22 22.60
CA THR A 170 1.74 36.98 22.54
C THR A 170 2.56 38.20 22.09
N ARG A 171 1.94 39.36 21.86
CA ARG A 171 2.62 40.64 21.55
C ARG A 171 2.16 41.79 22.46
N GLY A 172 1.42 41.50 23.52
CA GLY A 172 0.73 42.50 24.35
C GLY A 172 1.53 43.04 25.54
N ASP A 173 2.73 42.53 25.81
CA ASP A 173 3.48 42.79 27.05
C ASP A 173 4.84 43.49 26.81
N ASP A 174 4.82 44.56 26.01
CA ASP A 174 5.90 45.56 25.93
C ASP A 174 5.36 46.89 26.49
N LYS A 175 5.59 47.12 27.79
CA LYS A 175 5.09 48.26 28.57
C LYS A 175 5.68 49.60 28.06
N PRO A 176 4.88 50.54 27.52
CA PRO A 176 5.40 51.77 26.93
C PRO A 176 5.51 52.92 27.94
N GLU A 177 6.64 53.02 28.66
CA GLU A 177 7.00 54.26 29.37
C GLU A 177 7.81 55.21 28.48
N THR A 178 7.09 56.18 27.90
CA THR A 178 7.42 57.61 27.89
C THR A 178 8.88 58.07 27.61
N ARG A 179 9.01 58.79 26.47
CA ARG A 179 9.96 59.88 26.09
C ARG A 179 11.20 59.59 25.25
N VAL A 180 11.41 60.54 24.34
CA VAL A 180 12.61 60.87 23.52
C VAL A 180 13.06 59.77 22.55
N GLY A 181 13.01 60.08 21.26
CA GLY A 181 13.43 59.17 20.20
C GLY A 181 14.93 59.21 19.93
N PHE A 182 15.44 58.08 19.44
CA PHE A 182 16.72 58.01 18.74
C PHE A 182 16.60 57.04 17.54
N SER A 183 17.41 57.25 16.51
CA SER A 183 17.43 56.35 15.34
C SER A 183 18.09 55.01 15.71
N GLY A 184 17.40 53.89 15.47
CA GLY A 184 17.90 52.54 15.77
C GLY A 184 17.23 51.48 14.88
N MET A 185 18.03 50.80 14.06
CA MET A 185 17.54 49.84 13.04
C MET A 185 17.13 48.47 13.63
N PRO A 186 15.95 47.93 13.28
CA PRO A 186 15.65 46.50 13.38
C PRO A 186 15.98 45.74 12.07
N VAL A 187 17.07 46.12 11.40
CA VAL A 187 17.38 45.67 10.01
C VAL A 187 18.56 44.69 9.96
N VAL A 188 19.50 44.74 10.91
CA VAL A 188 20.73 43.92 10.86
C VAL A 188 20.47 42.43 11.06
N THR A 189 19.49 42.07 11.90
CA THR A 189 19.03 40.68 12.08
C THR A 189 18.40 40.16 10.79
N SER A 190 17.29 40.76 10.36
CA SER A 190 16.58 40.34 9.14
C SER A 190 17.46 40.29 7.89
N ALA A 191 18.40 41.24 7.72
CA ALA A 191 19.35 41.18 6.62
C ALA A 191 20.32 39.99 6.72
N ARG A 192 20.85 39.69 7.92
CA ARG A 192 21.74 38.54 8.16
C ARG A 192 20.99 37.21 8.08
N ASP A 193 19.73 37.17 8.50
CA ASP A 193 18.85 36.00 8.37
C ASP A 193 18.52 35.72 6.89
N MET A 194 18.20 36.74 6.10
CA MET A 194 18.00 36.61 4.65
C MET A 194 19.28 36.19 3.92
N ILE A 195 20.45 36.74 4.31
CA ILE A 195 21.75 36.32 3.77
C ILE A 195 21.99 34.84 4.10
N GLY A 196 21.81 34.40 5.34
CA GLY A 196 21.94 33.00 5.74
C GLY A 196 20.97 32.06 5.01
N GLU A 197 19.72 32.49 4.77
CA GLU A 197 18.75 31.72 3.99
C GLU A 197 19.16 31.59 2.50
N ILE A 198 19.72 32.66 1.92
CA ILE A 198 20.25 32.67 0.54
C ILE A 198 21.52 31.82 0.43
N GLU A 199 22.46 31.95 1.36
CA GLU A 199 23.70 31.16 1.42
C GLU A 199 23.41 29.67 1.62
N ASN A 200 22.49 29.32 2.51
CA ASN A 200 22.05 27.94 2.71
C ASN A 200 21.37 27.36 1.45
N ARG A 201 20.48 28.12 0.80
CA ARG A 201 19.89 27.72 -0.50
C ARG A 201 20.95 27.58 -1.60
N SER A 202 21.93 28.48 -1.64
CA SER A 202 23.03 28.44 -2.61
C SER A 202 23.92 27.20 -2.39
N SER A 203 24.25 26.90 -1.13
CA SER A 203 25.00 25.70 -0.74
C SER A 203 24.24 24.43 -1.14
N TYR A 204 22.95 24.34 -0.80
CA TYR A 204 22.08 23.21 -1.13
C TYR A 204 21.98 22.96 -2.64
N LEU A 205 21.73 24.02 -3.43
CA LEU A 205 21.67 23.91 -4.90
C LEU A 205 23.03 23.57 -5.52
N SER A 206 24.13 24.04 -4.93
CA SER A 206 25.50 23.70 -5.37
C SER A 206 25.85 22.24 -5.03
N ALA A 207 25.42 21.74 -3.88
CA ALA A 207 25.60 20.36 -3.47
C ALA A 207 24.77 19.38 -4.33
N ILE A 208 23.53 19.75 -4.71
CA ILE A 208 22.73 19.00 -5.69
C ILE A 208 23.44 18.94 -7.05
N LYS A 209 23.98 20.06 -7.56
CA LYS A 209 24.76 20.06 -8.82
C LYS A 209 26.00 19.17 -8.72
N SER A 210 26.75 19.28 -7.62
CA SER A 210 27.92 18.45 -7.36
C SER A 210 27.56 16.95 -7.35
N ASP A 211 26.41 16.58 -6.80
CA ASP A 211 25.91 15.19 -6.82
C ASP A 211 25.52 14.74 -8.23
N VAL A 212 24.80 15.58 -8.99
CA VAL A 212 24.42 15.29 -10.39
C VAL A 212 25.65 15.11 -11.28
N GLU A 213 26.68 15.93 -11.10
CA GLU A 213 27.92 15.89 -11.89
C GLU A 213 28.85 14.73 -11.47
N SER A 214 29.01 14.47 -10.16
CA SER A 214 29.98 13.49 -9.65
C SER A 214 29.44 12.07 -9.48
N LYS A 215 28.13 11.90 -9.25
CA LYS A 215 27.51 10.58 -8.97
C LYS A 215 26.79 10.00 -10.19
N ALA A 216 26.97 10.57 -11.39
CA ALA A 216 26.30 10.14 -12.61
C ALA A 216 26.47 8.63 -12.89
N GLU A 217 27.69 8.09 -12.77
CA GLU A 217 27.96 6.65 -12.95
C GLU A 217 27.26 5.76 -11.92
N PHE A 218 27.11 6.25 -10.69
CA PHE A 218 26.40 5.58 -9.60
C PHE A 218 24.88 5.57 -9.84
N ILE A 219 24.29 6.69 -10.28
CA ILE A 219 22.87 6.73 -10.70
C ILE A 219 22.64 5.84 -11.93
N ASP A 220 23.58 5.80 -12.87
CA ASP A 220 23.54 4.90 -14.04
C ASP A 220 23.71 3.41 -13.68
N PHE A 221 24.34 3.09 -12.54
CA PHE A 221 24.36 1.75 -11.96
C PHE A 221 23.04 1.40 -11.27
N LEU A 222 22.56 2.25 -10.35
CA LEU A 222 21.28 2.04 -9.66
C LEU A 222 20.11 1.92 -10.65
N ARG A 223 20.11 2.73 -11.72
CA ARG A 223 19.14 2.64 -12.82
C ARG A 223 19.08 1.23 -13.40
N LYS A 224 20.24 0.65 -13.73
CA LYS A 224 20.33 -0.69 -14.33
C LYS A 224 19.84 -1.76 -13.38
N GLU A 225 20.10 -1.65 -12.08
CA GLU A 225 19.57 -2.62 -11.11
C GLU A 225 18.04 -2.49 -10.94
N VAL A 226 17.46 -1.28 -10.96
CA VAL A 226 15.99 -1.09 -10.95
C VAL A 226 15.34 -1.55 -12.25
N GLU A 227 15.95 -1.26 -13.41
CA GLU A 227 15.49 -1.76 -14.71
C GLU A 227 15.49 -3.30 -14.71
N ASN A 228 16.60 -3.92 -14.34
CA ASN A 228 16.78 -5.38 -14.26
C ASN A 228 16.26 -6.02 -12.95
N ALA A 229 15.42 -5.33 -12.17
CA ALA A 229 14.74 -5.90 -11.02
C ALA A 229 13.53 -6.73 -11.48
N ASP A 230 13.68 -8.04 -11.50
CA ASP A 230 12.62 -9.03 -11.70
C ASP A 230 12.70 -10.01 -10.52
N TYR A 231 11.73 -9.92 -9.63
CA TYR A 231 11.71 -10.63 -8.35
C TYR A 231 10.45 -11.48 -8.26
N LYS A 232 10.56 -12.66 -7.64
CA LYS A 232 9.43 -13.60 -7.50
C LYS A 232 8.70 -13.45 -6.17
N GLU A 233 9.44 -13.14 -5.12
CA GLU A 233 8.89 -12.91 -3.77
C GLU A 233 8.87 -11.43 -3.42
N ILE A 234 7.80 -10.99 -2.78
CA ILE A 234 7.66 -9.61 -2.28
C ILE A 234 8.68 -9.28 -1.20
N SER A 235 9.18 -10.28 -0.46
CA SER A 235 10.27 -10.16 0.50
C SER A 235 11.60 -9.73 -0.17
N ASP A 236 11.86 -10.19 -1.39
CA ASP A 236 13.07 -9.81 -2.14
C ASP A 236 12.96 -8.37 -2.64
N VAL A 237 11.77 -7.96 -3.08
CA VAL A 237 11.45 -6.56 -3.40
C VAL A 237 11.60 -5.67 -2.17
N GLU A 238 11.17 -6.13 -0.98
CA GLU A 238 11.33 -5.38 0.26
C GLU A 238 12.82 -5.17 0.61
N ALA A 239 13.63 -6.22 0.48
CA ALA A 239 15.08 -6.14 0.69
C ALA A 239 15.78 -5.26 -0.35
N PHE A 240 15.36 -5.34 -1.62
CA PHE A 240 15.88 -4.49 -2.70
C PHE A 240 15.50 -3.01 -2.51
N VAL A 241 14.24 -2.71 -2.16
CA VAL A 241 13.80 -1.33 -1.88
C VAL A 241 14.57 -0.77 -0.69
N LYS A 242 14.74 -1.55 0.38
CA LYS A 242 15.57 -1.12 1.52
C LYS A 242 17.01 -0.80 1.08
N TRP A 243 17.65 -1.68 0.31
CA TRP A 243 18.99 -1.42 -0.22
C TRP A 243 19.02 -0.16 -1.11
N LEU A 244 18.05 -0.01 -2.02
CA LEU A 244 17.96 1.14 -2.91
C LEU A 244 17.76 2.46 -2.15
N ASP A 245 16.93 2.46 -1.12
CA ASP A 245 16.72 3.61 -0.24
C ASP A 245 18.00 3.93 0.58
N GLU A 246 18.74 2.91 1.04
CA GLU A 246 20.05 3.07 1.68
C GLU A 246 21.10 3.64 0.71
N GLU A 247 21.16 3.18 -0.54
CA GLU A 247 22.05 3.73 -1.57
C GLU A 247 21.69 5.18 -1.93
N LEU A 248 20.41 5.47 -2.16
CA LEU A 248 19.92 6.82 -2.48
C LEU A 248 20.06 7.80 -1.30
N SER A 249 20.14 7.31 -0.06
CA SER A 249 20.43 8.15 1.12
C SER A 249 21.82 8.81 1.10
N HIS A 250 22.73 8.35 0.23
CA HIS A 250 24.01 9.03 -0.02
C HIS A 250 23.88 10.30 -0.88
N LEU A 251 22.68 10.63 -1.38
CA LEU A 251 22.40 11.84 -2.15
C LEU A 251 21.94 12.99 -1.24
N VAL A 252 22.31 14.23 -1.57
CA VAL A 252 21.92 15.43 -0.80
C VAL A 252 20.41 15.67 -0.81
N ASP A 253 19.77 15.43 -1.94
CA ASP A 253 18.32 15.31 -2.11
C ASP A 253 18.07 14.33 -3.25
N GLU A 254 17.56 13.15 -2.93
CA GLU A 254 17.21 12.12 -3.90
C GLU A 254 16.35 12.70 -5.05
N ARG A 255 15.27 13.42 -4.72
CA ARG A 255 14.28 13.85 -5.71
C ARG A 255 14.79 15.01 -6.57
N ALA A 256 15.57 15.92 -6.01
CA ALA A 256 16.20 16.96 -6.82
C ALA A 256 17.31 16.39 -7.71
N VAL A 257 18.17 15.50 -7.20
CA VAL A 257 19.26 14.88 -7.98
C VAL A 257 18.70 13.99 -9.09
N LEU A 258 17.81 13.04 -8.78
CA LEU A 258 17.27 12.10 -9.76
C LEU A 258 16.49 12.77 -10.89
N LYS A 259 15.86 13.93 -10.63
CA LYS A 259 15.17 14.74 -11.65
C LYS A 259 16.08 15.19 -12.80
N HIS A 260 17.39 15.28 -12.59
CA HIS A 260 18.35 15.59 -13.66
C HIS A 260 18.69 14.38 -14.55
N PHE A 261 18.24 13.16 -14.21
CA PHE A 261 18.50 11.94 -14.96
C PHE A 261 17.21 11.46 -15.68
N PRO A 262 16.93 11.90 -16.92
CA PRO A 262 15.65 11.65 -17.62
C PRO A 262 15.40 10.18 -18.01
N ARG A 263 16.33 9.27 -17.70
CA ARG A 263 16.18 7.82 -17.83
C ARG A 263 15.93 7.11 -16.49
N TRP A 264 15.76 7.84 -15.38
CA TRP A 264 15.44 7.22 -14.11
C TRP A 264 14.05 6.56 -14.15
N PRO A 265 13.91 5.26 -13.81
CA PRO A 265 12.63 4.54 -13.83
C PRO A 265 11.78 4.89 -12.58
N GLU A 266 11.44 6.17 -12.44
CA GLU A 266 10.68 6.74 -11.31
C GLU A 266 9.41 5.94 -11.01
N GLN A 267 8.63 5.62 -12.04
CA GLN A 267 7.37 4.88 -11.89
C GLN A 267 7.55 3.44 -11.39
N LYS A 268 8.64 2.75 -11.77
CA LYS A 268 8.99 1.41 -11.27
C LYS A 268 9.50 1.50 -9.84
N THR A 269 10.37 2.47 -9.54
CA THR A 269 10.89 2.74 -8.19
C THR A 269 9.75 2.99 -7.20
N ASP A 270 8.84 3.90 -7.54
CA ASP A 270 7.66 4.22 -6.73
C ASP A 270 6.67 3.04 -6.64
N ALA A 271 6.54 2.21 -7.69
CA ALA A 271 5.75 0.98 -7.61
C ALA A 271 6.36 -0.07 -6.67
N MET A 272 7.67 -0.25 -6.69
CA MET A 272 8.38 -1.17 -5.78
C MET A 272 8.29 -0.67 -4.33
N ARG A 273 8.48 0.63 -4.09
CA ARG A 273 8.29 1.27 -2.77
C ARG A 273 6.85 1.13 -2.27
N GLU A 274 5.84 1.40 -3.12
CA GLU A 274 4.43 1.23 -2.78
C GLU A 274 4.09 -0.23 -2.40
N ALA A 275 4.60 -1.20 -3.17
CA ALA A 275 4.40 -2.62 -2.90
C ALA A 275 5.09 -3.07 -1.59
N ALA A 276 6.37 -2.75 -1.42
CA ALA A 276 7.16 -3.11 -0.24
C ALA A 276 6.58 -2.51 1.05
N CYS A 277 6.22 -1.22 1.05
CA CYS A 277 5.59 -0.58 2.20
C CYS A 277 4.20 -1.17 2.49
N SER A 278 3.37 -1.42 1.47
CA SER A 278 2.03 -2.02 1.65
C SER A 278 2.10 -3.44 2.22
N TYR A 279 3.06 -4.25 1.78
CA TYR A 279 3.30 -5.59 2.32
C TYR A 279 3.83 -5.53 3.76
N ARG A 280 4.83 -4.68 4.03
CA ARG A 280 5.40 -4.48 5.36
C ARG A 280 4.37 -4.03 6.40
N ASP A 281 3.50 -3.07 6.06
CA ASP A 281 2.41 -2.59 6.93
C ASP A 281 1.49 -3.75 7.38
N LEU A 282 1.16 -4.65 6.45
CA LEU A 282 0.33 -5.82 6.71
C LEU A 282 1.07 -6.92 7.47
N LYS A 283 2.39 -7.06 7.25
CA LYS A 283 3.23 -8.03 7.96
C LYS A 283 3.50 -7.61 9.41
N ILE A 284 3.66 -6.30 9.66
CA ILE A 284 3.70 -5.72 11.01
C ILE A 284 2.38 -6.01 11.73
N LEU A 285 1.23 -5.70 11.11
CA LEU A 285 -0.10 -6.00 11.66
C LEU A 285 -0.32 -7.50 11.90
N GLU A 286 0.14 -8.37 11.00
CA GLU A 286 0.06 -9.83 11.20
C GLU A 286 0.86 -10.23 12.43
N SER A 287 2.12 -9.77 12.57
CA SER A 287 2.93 -10.07 13.75
C SER A 287 2.36 -9.49 15.06
N GLU A 288 1.70 -8.32 15.02
CA GLU A 288 0.98 -7.72 16.15
C GLU A 288 -0.17 -8.62 16.62
N VAL A 289 -0.96 -9.16 15.68
CA VAL A 289 -2.10 -10.05 15.97
C VAL A 289 -1.65 -11.46 16.36
N SER A 290 -0.62 -12.00 15.69
CA SER A 290 -0.01 -13.30 15.98
C SER A 290 0.71 -13.32 17.34
N SER A 291 1.34 -12.21 17.74
CA SER A 291 1.93 -12.05 19.08
C SER A 291 0.94 -11.65 20.18
N PHE A 292 -0.22 -11.06 19.83
CA PHE A 292 -1.23 -10.62 20.80
C PHE A 292 -1.59 -11.71 21.82
N ARG A 293 -1.59 -11.37 23.10
CA ARG A 293 -2.08 -12.19 24.21
C ARG A 293 -3.06 -11.35 25.02
N ASP A 294 -4.13 -11.97 25.48
CA ASP A 294 -4.97 -11.35 26.50
C ASP A 294 -4.24 -11.43 27.85
N ASP A 295 -4.34 -10.37 28.64
CA ASP A 295 -3.69 -10.20 29.93
C ASP A 295 -4.76 -10.26 31.02
N MET A 296 -4.72 -11.34 31.81
CA MET A 296 -5.71 -11.60 32.85
C MET A 296 -5.67 -10.58 33.99
N HIS A 297 -4.55 -9.85 34.18
CA HIS A 297 -4.41 -8.83 35.22
C HIS A 297 -5.06 -7.50 34.86
N GLN A 298 -5.35 -7.24 33.57
CA GLN A 298 -6.17 -6.10 33.15
C GLN A 298 -7.65 -6.36 33.43
N SER A 299 -8.43 -5.30 33.66
CA SER A 299 -9.89 -5.40 33.75
C SER A 299 -10.49 -5.88 32.41
N ALA A 300 -11.51 -6.74 32.45
CA ALA A 300 -12.19 -7.26 31.27
C ALA A 300 -12.63 -6.18 30.25
N PRO A 301 -13.29 -5.06 30.62
CA PRO A 301 -13.68 -4.04 29.65
C PRO A 301 -12.49 -3.29 29.01
N VAL A 302 -11.28 -3.36 29.56
CA VAL A 302 -10.05 -2.87 28.88
C VAL A 302 -9.54 -3.92 27.89
N ALA A 303 -9.43 -5.17 28.31
CA ALA A 303 -9.01 -6.28 27.44
C ALA A 303 -9.90 -6.43 26.19
N LEU A 304 -11.22 -6.45 26.37
CA LEU A 304 -12.18 -6.60 25.27
C LEU A 304 -12.11 -5.43 24.28
N ARG A 305 -11.97 -4.18 24.76
CA ARG A 305 -11.77 -3.01 23.88
C ARG A 305 -10.46 -3.08 23.08
N ARG A 306 -9.38 -3.63 23.65
CA ARG A 306 -8.11 -3.84 22.92
C ARG A 306 -8.27 -4.90 21.81
N ILE A 307 -8.97 -5.99 22.09
CA ILE A 307 -9.26 -7.05 21.10
C ILE A 307 -10.15 -6.49 19.97
N GLN A 308 -11.18 -5.73 20.31
CA GLN A 308 -12.07 -5.06 19.35
C GLN A 308 -11.29 -4.06 18.48
N ALA A 309 -10.54 -3.13 19.06
CA ALA A 309 -9.77 -2.14 18.30
C ALA A 309 -8.76 -2.77 17.33
N LEU A 310 -8.12 -3.89 17.72
CA LEU A 310 -7.20 -4.62 16.86
C LEU A 310 -7.92 -5.34 15.70
N GLN A 311 -9.10 -5.90 15.95
CA GLN A 311 -9.97 -6.44 14.90
C GLN A 311 -10.42 -5.34 13.91
N GLU A 312 -10.78 -4.15 14.40
CA GLU A 312 -11.21 -3.03 13.53
C GLU A 312 -10.06 -2.48 12.68
N LYS A 313 -8.87 -2.36 13.27
CA LYS A 313 -7.61 -2.04 12.56
C LYS A 313 -7.35 -3.02 11.41
N LEU A 314 -7.60 -4.30 11.66
CA LEU A 314 -7.40 -5.40 10.72
C LEU A 314 -8.42 -5.39 9.58
N GLU A 315 -9.72 -5.32 9.91
CA GLU A 315 -10.80 -5.21 8.92
C GLU A 315 -10.59 -4.01 8.00
N HIS A 316 -10.24 -2.85 8.56
CA HIS A 316 -9.96 -1.63 7.80
C HIS A 316 -8.76 -1.78 6.86
N ARG A 317 -7.66 -2.38 7.32
CA ARG A 317 -6.45 -2.60 6.50
C ARG A 317 -6.71 -3.59 5.34
N ILE A 318 -7.39 -4.71 5.60
CA ILE A 318 -7.77 -5.66 4.54
C ILE A 318 -8.75 -5.03 3.54
N HIS A 319 -9.79 -4.34 4.02
CA HIS A 319 -10.76 -3.71 3.12
C HIS A 319 -10.12 -2.64 2.24
N ASN A 320 -9.20 -1.81 2.77
CA ASN A 320 -8.47 -0.85 1.96
C ASN A 320 -7.55 -1.52 0.93
N LEU A 321 -6.85 -2.59 1.30
CA LEU A 321 -6.03 -3.37 0.36
C LEU A 321 -6.88 -3.93 -0.78
N GLN A 322 -7.99 -4.60 -0.46
CA GLN A 322 -8.92 -5.18 -1.44
C GLN A 322 -9.48 -4.11 -2.39
N ARG A 323 -9.79 -2.91 -1.88
CA ARG A 323 -10.28 -1.77 -2.67
C ARG A 323 -9.27 -1.23 -3.69
N VAL A 324 -7.97 -1.28 -3.40
CA VAL A 324 -6.91 -0.77 -4.32
C VAL A 324 -6.24 -1.86 -5.16
N ARG A 325 -6.37 -3.13 -4.76
CA ARG A 325 -5.66 -4.28 -5.35
C ARG A 325 -5.77 -4.36 -6.86
N ASP A 326 -6.93 -4.12 -7.44
CA ASP A 326 -7.15 -4.38 -8.87
C ASP A 326 -6.45 -3.32 -9.75
N ALA A 327 -6.27 -2.09 -9.24
CA ALA A 327 -5.44 -1.06 -9.87
C ALA A 327 -3.93 -1.29 -9.59
N ALA A 328 -3.57 -1.56 -8.33
CA ALA A 328 -2.19 -1.80 -7.92
C ALA A 328 -1.57 -3.02 -8.62
N SER A 329 -2.30 -4.14 -8.71
CA SER A 329 -1.84 -5.36 -9.38
C SER A 329 -1.65 -5.19 -10.90
N LYS A 330 -2.37 -4.26 -11.55
CA LYS A 330 -2.08 -3.89 -12.94
C LYS A 330 -0.73 -3.18 -13.03
N LYS A 331 -0.52 -2.12 -12.22
CA LYS A 331 0.75 -1.37 -12.11
C LYS A 331 1.93 -2.31 -11.81
N TYR A 332 1.75 -3.25 -10.89
CA TYR A 332 2.80 -4.20 -10.49
C TYR A 332 3.15 -5.20 -11.60
N LYS A 333 2.17 -5.70 -12.36
CA LYS A 333 2.41 -6.54 -13.55
C LYS A 333 3.19 -5.80 -14.64
N GLU A 334 2.86 -4.54 -14.88
CA GLU A 334 3.54 -3.68 -15.86
C GLU A 334 5.02 -3.45 -15.51
N PHE A 335 5.42 -3.62 -14.24
CA PHE A 335 6.78 -3.44 -13.74
C PHE A 335 7.49 -4.71 -13.25
N GLN A 336 6.92 -5.91 -13.47
CA GLN A 336 7.47 -7.20 -12.99
C GLN A 336 7.63 -7.27 -11.45
N ILE A 337 6.63 -6.75 -10.74
CA ILE A 337 6.58 -6.76 -9.27
C ILE A 337 5.54 -7.83 -8.83
N PRO A 338 5.88 -8.72 -7.88
CA PRO A 338 4.94 -9.65 -7.28
C PRO A 338 3.71 -8.94 -6.70
N TRP A 339 2.53 -9.48 -6.98
CA TRP A 339 1.22 -8.97 -6.55
C TRP A 339 0.33 -10.08 -5.98
N GLU A 340 0.74 -11.34 -6.16
CA GLU A 340 0.09 -12.56 -5.72
C GLU A 340 -0.09 -12.61 -4.20
N TRP A 341 0.79 -11.95 -3.44
CA TRP A 341 0.67 -11.76 -1.99
C TRP A 341 -0.59 -10.98 -1.58
N MET A 342 -1.18 -10.19 -2.50
CA MET A 342 -2.44 -9.45 -2.31
C MET A 342 -3.69 -10.32 -2.57
N LEU A 343 -3.52 -11.59 -2.95
CA LEU A 343 -4.61 -12.54 -3.14
C LEU A 343 -4.97 -13.20 -1.80
N ASP A 344 -6.16 -13.81 -1.75
CA ASP A 344 -6.67 -14.47 -0.55
C ASP A 344 -5.69 -15.48 0.09
N PRO A 345 -5.02 -16.42 -0.62
CA PRO A 345 -4.05 -17.34 -0.01
C PRO A 345 -2.73 -16.68 0.46
N GLY A 346 -2.54 -15.38 0.23
CA GLY A 346 -1.40 -14.60 0.70
C GLY A 346 -1.59 -14.05 2.12
N ILE A 347 -1.14 -12.81 2.35
CA ILE A 347 -1.17 -12.17 3.68
C ILE A 347 -2.60 -11.97 4.22
N ILE A 348 -3.60 -11.91 3.33
CA ILE A 348 -5.02 -11.80 3.68
C ILE A 348 -5.49 -13.02 4.50
N TYR A 349 -5.11 -14.25 4.12
CA TYR A 349 -5.47 -15.45 4.88
C TYR A 349 -4.84 -15.46 6.27
N GLN A 350 -3.56 -15.08 6.40
CA GLN A 350 -2.86 -15.04 7.70
C GLN A 350 -3.52 -14.04 8.66
N LEU A 351 -3.89 -12.86 8.17
CA LEU A 351 -4.66 -11.87 8.94
C LEU A 351 -6.09 -12.37 9.28
N LYS A 352 -6.73 -13.16 8.41
CA LYS A 352 -8.01 -13.82 8.73
C LYS A 352 -7.87 -14.90 9.82
N LEU A 353 -6.80 -15.69 9.82
CA LEU A 353 -6.47 -16.59 10.95
C LEU A 353 -6.27 -15.78 12.24
N GLY A 354 -5.58 -14.65 12.16
CA GLY A 354 -5.44 -13.69 13.24
C GLY A 354 -6.78 -13.18 13.78
N SER A 355 -7.74 -12.87 12.90
CA SER A 355 -9.11 -12.48 13.31
C SER A 355 -9.82 -13.59 14.09
N MET A 356 -9.70 -14.85 13.66
CA MET A 356 -10.27 -16.00 14.39
C MET A 356 -9.61 -16.20 15.76
N LYS A 357 -8.29 -15.97 15.88
CA LYS A 357 -7.59 -15.92 17.18
C LYS A 357 -8.15 -14.82 18.09
N LEU A 358 -8.42 -13.62 17.56
CA LEU A 358 -9.04 -12.52 18.32
C LEU A 358 -10.48 -12.87 18.76
N ALA A 359 -11.28 -13.55 17.92
CA ALA A 359 -12.58 -14.06 18.31
C ALA A 359 -12.48 -15.09 19.45
N LYS A 360 -11.57 -16.07 19.36
CA LYS A 360 -11.32 -17.06 20.41
C LYS A 360 -10.97 -16.39 21.75
N LEU A 361 -10.09 -15.39 21.74
CA LEU A 361 -9.73 -14.63 22.94
C LEU A 361 -10.90 -13.80 23.50
N HIS A 362 -11.66 -13.08 22.66
CA HIS A 362 -12.82 -12.30 23.11
C HIS A 362 -13.87 -13.19 23.77
N MET A 363 -14.19 -14.33 23.16
CA MET A 363 -15.16 -15.28 23.70
C MET A 363 -14.67 -15.89 25.02
N ALA A 364 -13.43 -16.38 25.08
CA ALA A 364 -12.84 -16.93 26.31
C ALA A 364 -12.85 -15.90 27.46
N ARG A 365 -12.49 -14.65 27.18
CA ARG A 365 -12.47 -13.58 28.18
C ARG A 365 -13.85 -13.24 28.71
N VAL A 366 -14.87 -13.17 27.85
CA VAL A 366 -16.27 -12.99 28.27
C VAL A 366 -16.76 -14.18 29.09
N MET A 367 -16.49 -15.43 28.66
CA MET A 367 -16.88 -16.62 29.42
C MET A 367 -16.25 -16.66 30.83
N SER A 368 -15.02 -16.17 30.99
CA SER A 368 -14.36 -16.06 32.30
C SER A 368 -15.04 -15.05 33.23
N VAL A 369 -15.58 -13.94 32.71
CA VAL A 369 -16.33 -12.94 33.50
C VAL A 369 -17.66 -13.52 33.94
N LEU A 370 -18.44 -14.08 33.00
CA LEU A 370 -19.76 -14.68 33.21
C LEU A 370 -19.77 -15.96 34.07
N GLN A 371 -18.61 -16.42 34.53
CA GLN A 371 -18.43 -17.51 35.49
C GLN A 371 -17.94 -17.03 36.87
N SER A 372 -17.51 -15.78 36.97
CA SER A 372 -16.93 -15.18 38.18
C SER A 372 -17.87 -14.15 38.81
N GLU A 373 -18.62 -13.43 37.99
CA GLU A 373 -19.59 -12.41 38.36
C GLU A 373 -20.99 -12.87 37.92
N GLY A 374 -22.02 -12.42 38.63
CA GLY A 374 -23.43 -12.72 38.34
C GLY A 374 -24.27 -11.46 38.46
N SER A 375 -24.58 -10.82 37.34
CA SER A 375 -25.12 -9.47 37.29
C SER A 375 -26.08 -9.24 36.11
N SER A 376 -26.68 -8.03 36.03
CA SER A 376 -27.48 -7.61 34.86
C SER A 376 -26.62 -7.09 33.70
N GLU A 377 -25.32 -6.87 33.88
CA GLU A 377 -24.41 -6.51 32.78
C GLU A 377 -24.02 -7.75 31.94
N ASP A 378 -24.13 -8.94 32.54
CA ASP A 378 -23.82 -10.25 31.96
C ASP A 378 -24.54 -10.50 30.63
N GLU A 379 -25.84 -10.22 30.57
CA GLU A 379 -26.67 -10.34 29.37
C GLU A 379 -26.16 -9.44 28.23
N ASN A 380 -25.78 -8.20 28.56
CA ASN A 380 -25.24 -7.23 27.62
C ASN A 380 -23.84 -7.64 27.14
N LEU A 381 -23.02 -8.19 28.02
CA LEU A 381 -21.68 -8.70 27.71
C LEU A 381 -21.74 -9.96 26.82
N MET A 382 -22.67 -10.88 27.11
CA MET A 382 -22.97 -12.04 26.27
C MET A 382 -23.41 -11.63 24.87
N LEU A 383 -24.38 -10.71 24.77
CA LEU A 383 -24.88 -10.19 23.49
C LEU A 383 -23.78 -9.47 22.68
N GLN A 384 -22.90 -8.72 23.34
CA GLN A 384 -21.72 -8.12 22.71
C GLN A 384 -20.74 -9.18 22.18
N SER A 385 -20.48 -10.25 22.94
CA SER A 385 -19.59 -11.35 22.52
C SER A 385 -20.14 -12.11 21.32
N VAL A 386 -21.44 -12.43 21.31
CA VAL A 386 -22.10 -13.09 20.17
C VAL A 386 -22.09 -12.18 18.93
N ARG A 387 -22.32 -10.86 19.09
CA ARG A 387 -22.19 -9.88 17.99
C ARG A 387 -20.76 -9.79 17.45
N PHE A 388 -19.76 -9.81 18.32
CA PHE A 388 -18.34 -9.78 17.92
C PHE A 388 -17.95 -11.05 17.16
N ALA A 389 -18.30 -12.23 17.70
CA ALA A 389 -18.07 -13.52 17.03
C ALA A 389 -18.75 -13.57 15.65
N PHE A 390 -20.01 -13.10 15.55
CA PHE A 390 -20.72 -13.01 14.27
C PHE A 390 -20.03 -12.06 13.27
N ARG A 391 -19.57 -10.88 13.71
CA ARG A 391 -18.80 -9.94 12.87
C ARG A 391 -17.54 -10.61 12.30
N VAL A 392 -16.75 -11.27 13.14
CA VAL A 392 -15.53 -11.96 12.69
C VAL A 392 -15.87 -13.11 11.74
N HIS A 393 -16.91 -13.90 12.02
CA HIS A 393 -17.36 -14.98 11.14
C HIS A 393 -17.74 -14.46 9.74
N GLN A 394 -18.49 -13.35 9.65
CA GLN A 394 -18.85 -12.74 8.36
C GLN A 394 -17.62 -12.18 7.63
N PHE A 395 -16.66 -11.58 8.35
CA PHE A 395 -15.44 -11.03 7.77
C PHE A 395 -14.48 -12.10 7.23
N VAL A 396 -14.26 -13.17 8.00
CA VAL A 396 -13.39 -14.29 7.62
C VAL A 396 -14.05 -15.12 6.50
N GLY A 397 -15.36 -15.34 6.59
CA GLY A 397 -16.14 -16.22 5.70
C GLY A 397 -16.47 -17.59 6.32
N GLY A 398 -16.31 -17.72 7.64
CA GLY A 398 -16.45 -18.97 8.39
C GLY A 398 -15.60 -18.96 9.67
N PHE A 399 -15.61 -20.07 10.40
CA PHE A 399 -14.73 -20.33 11.55
C PHE A 399 -13.98 -21.66 11.36
N ASP A 400 -12.77 -21.74 11.90
CA ASP A 400 -12.06 -23.00 12.14
C ASP A 400 -12.74 -23.81 13.25
N GLU A 401 -12.42 -25.11 13.35
CA GLU A 401 -13.03 -25.99 14.36
C GLU A 401 -12.77 -25.51 15.81
N GLU A 402 -11.63 -24.85 16.06
CA GLU A 402 -11.34 -24.24 17.37
C GLU A 402 -12.26 -23.05 17.70
N SER A 403 -12.50 -22.12 16.76
CA SER A 403 -13.37 -20.96 17.00
C SER A 403 -14.82 -21.36 17.03
N LYS A 404 -15.20 -22.36 16.24
CA LYS A 404 -16.49 -23.05 16.28
C LYS A 404 -16.73 -23.71 17.64
N HIS A 405 -15.73 -24.39 18.21
CA HIS A 405 -15.81 -24.96 19.56
C HIS A 405 -15.92 -23.85 20.63
N ALA A 406 -15.08 -22.81 20.57
CA ALA A 406 -15.16 -21.67 21.49
C ALA A 406 -16.53 -20.97 21.44
N PHE A 407 -17.14 -20.86 20.25
CA PHE A 407 -18.49 -20.34 20.08
C PHE A 407 -19.59 -21.29 20.59
N GLN A 408 -19.37 -22.61 20.53
CA GLN A 408 -20.28 -23.60 21.14
C GLN A 408 -20.28 -23.49 22.67
N GLU A 409 -19.13 -23.29 23.32
CA GLU A 409 -19.08 -23.04 24.77
C GLU A 409 -19.76 -21.71 25.15
N LEU A 410 -19.54 -20.65 24.37
CA LEU A 410 -20.24 -19.37 24.56
C LEU A 410 -21.76 -19.57 24.46
N ARG A 411 -22.23 -20.35 23.46
CA ARG A 411 -23.65 -20.68 23.30
C ARG A 411 -24.21 -21.51 24.45
N LYS A 412 -23.47 -22.50 24.98
CA LYS A 412 -23.89 -23.29 26.15
C LYS A 412 -24.10 -22.42 27.39
N LEU A 413 -23.34 -21.33 27.53
CA LEU A 413 -23.57 -20.32 28.57
C LEU A 413 -24.73 -19.38 28.21
N ALA A 414 -24.85 -18.94 26.96
CA ALA A 414 -25.93 -18.06 26.50
C ALA A 414 -27.33 -18.66 26.77
N ASN A 415 -27.49 -19.96 26.55
CA ASN A 415 -28.70 -20.73 26.84
C ASN A 415 -29.10 -20.75 28.35
N LYS A 416 -28.25 -20.27 29.27
CA LYS A 416 -28.59 -20.10 30.69
C LYS A 416 -29.21 -18.74 31.01
N PHE A 417 -28.89 -17.73 30.21
CA PHE A 417 -29.45 -16.37 30.30
C PHE A 417 -30.72 -16.25 29.43
N TYR A 418 -30.75 -16.94 28.30
CA TYR A 418 -31.88 -16.99 27.36
C TYR A 418 -32.34 -18.44 27.16
N PRO A 419 -33.26 -18.95 28.02
CA PRO A 419 -33.78 -20.32 27.96
C PRO A 419 -34.77 -20.56 26.81
#